data_AF-A0AAU3UXD3-F1
#
_entry.id   AF-A0AAU3UXD3-F1
#
_cell.length_a   1.000
_cell.length_b   1.000
_cell.length_c   1.000
_cell.angle_alpha   90.00
_cell.angle_beta   90.00
_cell.angle_gamma   90.00
#
_symmetry.space_group_name_H-M   'P 1'
#
loop_
_entity.id
_entity.type
_entity.pdbx_description
1 polymer ?
#
loop_
_entity_poly.entity_id
_entity_poly.type
_entity_poly.pdbx_seq_one_letter_code
_entity_poly.pdbx_strand_id
1 'polypeptide(L)'
;MRAAVLVQDAQLVAELVASGIEVDRPDKSLRTPLHYAASRADLQTCRILLTAGADPNTSSEDSETPYYHALTSMDGVPELSALFIEFGADPRLLVDINRLDEFDRTALHYAAFYAHLPLQDLLITTLLEAGSQLEARDCNGFTPLHAAAGQDQARPLRRLLEAGAEVDVANNVGDTPLIHAAKHSRAADEVIGVLREWGADPLRKNQSGWSALSLARREDVSGGNFDRLRASLSDLFDDYDALVERLDTPLHRAAAAGDEPRVQDLLAAGGNPAAADIAGRTPVYLAAADWHREALLALLRTGVPVDIEDDRGQTPLLAAVLGSSGSPERLECVRLLVEYGANPDHTSRSIGSARGIAETNNMTDALVIFASAAGSVRDGGAD
;
A
#
# COMPACT_ATOMS: atom_id res chain seq x y z
N MET A 1 34.06 -32.48 12.95
CA MET A 1 33.18 -31.29 13.02
C MET A 1 32.33 -31.12 11.76
N ARG A 2 32.88 -30.72 10.59
CA ARG A 2 32.08 -30.46 9.36
C ARG A 2 31.07 -31.55 9.00
N ALA A 3 31.45 -32.83 9.02
CA ALA A 3 30.54 -33.92 8.69
C ALA A 3 29.33 -33.98 9.63
N ALA A 4 29.52 -33.71 10.93
CA ALA A 4 28.45 -33.67 11.93
C ALA A 4 27.48 -32.50 11.67
N VAL A 5 28.02 -31.32 11.32
CA VAL A 5 27.22 -30.15 10.92
C VAL A 5 26.40 -30.45 9.64
N LEU A 6 27.00 -31.10 8.65
CA LEU A 6 26.33 -31.42 7.38
C LEU A 6 25.18 -32.42 7.55
N VAL A 7 25.25 -33.33 8.53
CA VAL A 7 24.15 -34.25 8.86
C VAL A 7 23.17 -33.68 9.89
N GLN A 8 23.35 -32.42 10.33
CA GLN A 8 22.50 -31.70 11.28
C GLN A 8 22.36 -32.41 12.64
N ASP A 9 23.43 -33.06 13.10
CA ASP A 9 23.47 -33.71 14.40
C ASP A 9 24.13 -32.78 15.44
N ALA A 10 23.31 -31.92 16.04
CA ALA A 10 23.75 -30.96 17.05
C ALA A 10 24.35 -31.66 18.30
N GLN A 11 23.90 -32.88 18.62
CA GLN A 11 24.40 -33.63 19.76
C GLN A 11 25.81 -34.16 19.48
N LEU A 12 26.03 -34.72 18.29
CA LEU A 12 27.37 -35.11 17.85
C LEU A 12 28.31 -33.89 17.75
N VAL A 13 27.81 -32.73 17.31
CA VAL A 13 28.59 -31.49 17.33
C VAL A 13 29.00 -31.13 18.76
N ALA A 14 28.09 -31.17 19.73
CA ALA A 14 28.38 -30.88 21.14
C ALA A 14 29.40 -31.87 21.73
N GLU A 15 29.28 -33.17 21.43
CA GLU A 15 30.24 -34.20 21.87
C GLU A 15 31.62 -33.97 21.27
N LEU A 16 31.69 -33.61 19.99
CA LEU A 16 32.96 -33.29 19.32
C LEU A 16 33.61 -32.03 19.90
N VAL A 17 32.83 -30.98 20.20
CA VAL A 17 33.33 -29.79 20.91
C VAL A 17 33.89 -30.17 22.28
N ALA A 18 33.16 -30.98 23.06
CA ALA A 18 33.60 -31.44 24.38
C ALA A 18 34.89 -32.26 24.34
N SER A 19 35.19 -32.92 23.21
CA SER A 19 36.46 -33.63 23.00
C SER A 19 37.68 -32.71 22.76
N GLY A 20 37.47 -31.39 22.66
CA GLY A 20 38.53 -30.41 22.44
C GLY A 20 38.99 -30.29 20.98
N ILE A 21 38.12 -30.65 20.03
CA ILE A 21 38.42 -30.50 18.61
C ILE A 21 38.51 -29.02 18.22
N GLU A 22 39.41 -28.68 17.31
CA GLU A 22 39.49 -27.34 16.71
C GLU A 22 38.19 -27.02 15.95
N VAL A 23 37.47 -26.00 16.43
CA VAL A 23 36.13 -25.63 15.92
C VAL A 23 36.17 -24.86 14.60
N ASP A 24 37.21 -24.05 14.38
CA ASP A 24 37.33 -23.19 13.20
C ASP A 24 38.15 -23.79 12.06
N ARG A 25 38.47 -25.09 12.13
CA ARG A 25 39.28 -25.74 11.11
C ARG A 25 38.61 -25.61 9.73
N PRO A 26 39.20 -24.88 8.76
CA PRO A 26 38.55 -24.59 7.49
C PRO A 26 38.63 -25.77 6.51
N ASP A 27 37.73 -25.78 5.53
CA ASP A 27 37.84 -26.63 4.35
C ASP A 27 38.76 -26.03 3.26
N LYS A 28 38.75 -26.61 2.06
CA LYS A 28 39.57 -26.11 0.95
C LYS A 28 39.14 -24.73 0.44
N SER A 29 37.88 -24.36 0.67
CA SER A 29 37.29 -23.06 0.30
C SER A 29 37.29 -22.10 1.50
N LEU A 30 38.16 -22.33 2.49
CA LEU A 30 38.26 -21.56 3.73
C LEU A 30 36.98 -21.54 4.58
N ARG A 31 36.00 -22.41 4.32
CA ARG A 31 34.76 -22.45 5.09
C ARG A 31 34.94 -23.26 6.37
N THR A 32 34.66 -22.62 7.49
CA THR A 32 34.58 -23.24 8.81
C THR A 32 33.26 -24.01 8.98
N PRO A 33 33.15 -24.92 9.97
CA PRO A 33 31.88 -25.53 10.35
C PRO A 33 30.76 -24.52 10.62
N LEU A 34 31.09 -23.32 11.12
CA LEU A 34 30.14 -22.26 11.40
C LEU A 34 29.49 -21.69 10.13
N HIS A 35 30.22 -21.61 9.00
CA HIS A 35 29.65 -21.22 7.70
C HIS A 35 28.50 -22.14 7.27
N TYR A 36 28.71 -23.46 7.40
CA TYR A 36 27.71 -24.46 7.01
C TYR A 36 26.49 -24.49 7.95
N ALA A 37 26.71 -24.27 9.24
CA ALA A 37 25.62 -24.18 10.20
C ALA A 37 24.75 -22.94 9.91
N ALA A 38 25.40 -21.79 9.64
CA ALA A 38 24.72 -20.54 9.33
C ALA A 38 23.95 -20.60 8.00
N SER A 39 24.52 -21.18 6.94
CA SER A 39 23.87 -21.29 5.63
C SER A 39 22.61 -22.18 5.64
N ARG A 40 22.46 -23.01 6.67
CA ARG A 40 21.29 -23.89 6.87
C ARG A 40 20.33 -23.35 7.93
N ALA A 41 20.58 -22.14 8.43
CA ALA A 41 19.83 -21.53 9.53
C ALA A 41 19.75 -22.42 10.80
N ASP A 42 20.78 -23.25 11.05
CA ASP A 42 20.81 -24.15 12.21
C ASP A 42 21.23 -23.41 13.49
N LEU A 43 20.23 -22.84 14.18
CA LEU A 43 20.42 -22.05 15.39
C LEU A 43 21.13 -22.80 16.51
N GLN A 44 20.82 -24.09 16.70
CA GLN A 44 21.40 -24.87 17.80
C GLN A 44 22.87 -25.17 17.54
N THR A 45 23.21 -25.61 16.32
CA THR A 45 24.60 -25.86 15.94
C THR A 45 25.42 -24.57 15.95
N CYS A 46 24.89 -23.44 15.45
CA CYS A 46 25.58 -22.16 15.54
C CYS A 46 25.84 -21.75 16.99
N ARG A 47 24.86 -21.93 17.88
CA ARG A 47 25.02 -21.62 19.31
C ARG A 47 26.12 -22.46 19.96
N ILE A 48 26.16 -23.76 19.68
CA ILE A 48 27.19 -24.65 20.21
C ILE A 48 28.58 -24.21 19.73
N LEU A 49 28.73 -23.95 18.43
CA LEU A 49 30.01 -23.56 17.84
C LEU A 49 30.49 -22.19 18.36
N LEU A 50 29.62 -21.17 18.40
CA LEU A 50 29.95 -19.83 18.91
C LEU A 50 30.31 -19.87 20.41
N THR A 51 29.56 -20.63 21.22
CA THR A 51 29.87 -20.82 22.65
C THR A 51 31.21 -21.53 22.85
N ALA A 52 31.61 -22.38 21.91
CA ALA A 52 32.91 -23.04 21.91
C ALA A 52 34.06 -22.14 21.42
N GLY A 53 33.78 -20.88 21.07
CA GLY A 53 34.76 -19.91 20.61
C GLY A 53 35.03 -19.91 19.11
N ALA A 54 34.11 -20.44 18.30
CA ALA A 54 34.20 -20.30 16.85
C ALA A 54 34.10 -18.81 16.45
N ASP A 55 35.02 -18.35 15.60
CA ASP A 55 35.06 -16.95 15.16
C ASP A 55 34.00 -16.66 14.08
N PRO A 56 32.99 -15.81 14.37
CA PRO A 56 31.93 -15.46 13.43
C PRO A 56 32.40 -14.59 12.25
N ASN A 57 33.64 -14.08 12.30
CA ASN A 57 34.22 -13.16 11.32
C ASN A 57 35.23 -13.84 10.38
N THR A 58 35.33 -15.17 10.45
CA THR A 58 36.15 -15.96 9.51
C THR A 58 35.65 -15.73 8.09
N SER A 59 36.56 -15.59 7.13
CA SER A 59 36.22 -15.39 5.71
C SER A 59 36.46 -16.67 4.91
N SER A 60 35.50 -16.99 4.04
CA SER A 60 35.64 -18.02 3.01
C SER A 60 36.54 -17.53 1.86
N GLU A 61 36.82 -18.40 0.88
CA GLU A 61 37.54 -18.04 -0.35
C GLU A 61 36.81 -16.93 -1.15
N ASP A 62 35.48 -16.90 -1.06
CA ASP A 62 34.62 -15.86 -1.65
C ASP A 62 34.47 -14.63 -0.73
N SER A 63 35.29 -14.53 0.32
CA SER A 63 35.24 -13.53 1.39
C SER A 63 33.96 -13.56 2.25
N GLU A 64 33.09 -14.55 2.08
CA GLU A 64 31.82 -14.66 2.81
C GLU A 64 32.08 -15.02 4.27
N THR A 65 31.40 -14.36 5.20
CA THR A 65 31.47 -14.71 6.63
C THR A 65 30.36 -15.69 7.01
N PRO A 66 30.49 -16.45 8.11
CA PRO A 66 29.36 -17.20 8.65
C PRO A 66 28.14 -16.31 8.90
N TYR A 67 28.36 -15.07 9.36
CA TYR A 67 27.28 -14.12 9.59
C TYR A 67 26.55 -13.70 8.30
N TYR A 68 27.28 -13.54 7.18
CA TYR A 68 26.66 -13.33 5.87
C TYR A 68 25.65 -14.43 5.53
N HIS A 69 26.03 -15.70 5.70
CA HIS A 69 25.14 -16.82 5.43
C HIS A 69 23.93 -16.87 6.38
N ALA A 70 24.08 -16.42 7.62
CA ALA A 70 22.96 -16.31 8.56
C ALA A 70 21.91 -15.30 8.07
N LEU A 71 22.37 -14.12 7.62
CA LEU A 71 21.50 -13.04 7.11
C LEU A 71 20.79 -13.39 5.80
N THR A 72 21.48 -14.09 4.88
CA THR A 72 20.94 -14.41 3.55
C THR A 72 20.24 -15.78 3.48
N SER A 73 20.13 -16.50 4.60
CA SER A 73 19.42 -17.78 4.61
C SER A 73 17.94 -17.56 4.31
N MET A 74 17.31 -18.43 3.51
CA MET A 74 15.89 -18.27 3.11
C MET A 74 14.94 -18.30 4.31
N ASP A 75 15.33 -18.99 5.38
CA ASP A 75 14.61 -19.03 6.65
C ASP A 75 15.10 -17.96 7.64
N GLY A 76 16.05 -17.11 7.23
CA GLY A 76 16.59 -15.91 7.87
C GLY A 76 16.22 -15.77 9.33
N VAL A 77 16.70 -16.69 10.17
CA VAL A 77 16.19 -16.84 11.53
C VAL A 77 16.61 -15.58 12.30
N PRO A 78 15.66 -14.72 12.71
CA PRO A 78 16.00 -13.48 13.37
C PRO A 78 16.87 -13.73 14.61
N GLU A 79 16.58 -14.80 15.33
CA GLU A 79 17.34 -15.28 16.49
C GLU A 79 18.78 -15.68 16.14
N LEU A 80 19.04 -16.15 14.91
CA LEU A 80 20.37 -16.47 14.44
C LEU A 80 21.19 -15.21 14.23
N SER A 81 20.62 -14.19 13.61
CA SER A 81 21.30 -12.90 13.43
C SER A 81 21.66 -12.26 14.77
N ALA A 82 20.72 -12.27 15.72
CA ALA A 82 20.96 -11.78 17.08
C ALA A 82 22.09 -12.54 17.78
N LEU A 83 22.10 -13.88 17.65
CA LEU A 83 23.15 -14.73 18.20
C LEU A 83 24.53 -14.38 17.62
N PHE A 84 24.65 -14.18 16.31
CA PHE A 84 25.93 -13.81 15.71
C PHE A 84 26.44 -12.45 16.22
N ILE A 85 25.56 -11.45 16.33
CA ILE A 85 25.92 -10.13 16.88
C ILE A 85 26.36 -10.25 18.36
N GLU A 86 25.66 -11.05 19.16
CA GLU A 86 26.00 -11.32 20.57
C GLU A 86 27.43 -11.84 20.72
N PHE A 87 27.87 -12.69 19.78
CA PHE A 87 29.21 -13.26 19.75
C PHE A 87 30.23 -12.43 18.94
N GLY A 88 29.90 -11.17 18.60
CA GLY A 88 30.85 -10.22 18.01
C GLY A 88 31.01 -10.34 16.50
N ALA A 89 30.00 -10.86 15.79
CA ALA A 89 29.97 -10.75 14.33
C ALA A 89 29.97 -9.28 13.91
N ASP A 90 30.85 -8.92 12.96
CA ASP A 90 30.93 -7.58 12.40
C ASP A 90 30.19 -7.53 11.04
N PRO A 91 29.05 -6.83 10.95
CA PRO A 91 28.32 -6.65 9.69
C PRO A 91 29.12 -5.88 8.63
N ARG A 92 30.21 -5.18 9.01
CA ARG A 92 31.09 -4.48 8.06
C ARG A 92 31.97 -5.42 7.25
N LEU A 93 32.11 -6.67 7.68
CA LEU A 93 32.88 -7.69 6.98
C LEU A 93 32.07 -8.43 5.92
N LEU A 94 30.82 -8.02 5.67
CA LEU A 94 30.02 -8.56 4.58
C LEU A 94 30.66 -8.15 3.24
N VAL A 95 30.95 -9.15 2.38
CA VAL A 95 31.58 -8.98 1.05
C VAL A 95 30.87 -7.92 0.21
N ASP A 96 29.54 -7.91 0.33
CA ASP A 96 28.68 -6.90 -0.26
C ASP A 96 27.48 -6.67 0.68
N ILE A 97 27.55 -5.59 1.45
CA ILE A 97 26.49 -5.12 2.36
C ILE A 97 25.16 -4.84 1.62
N ASN A 98 25.24 -4.61 0.31
CA ASN A 98 24.11 -4.31 -0.57
C ASN A 98 23.74 -5.48 -1.48
N ARG A 99 24.25 -6.68 -1.19
CA ARG A 99 23.89 -7.84 -1.97
C ARG A 99 22.38 -8.07 -1.95
N LEU A 100 21.88 -8.37 -3.13
CA LEU A 100 20.49 -8.66 -3.39
C LEU A 100 20.23 -10.18 -3.32
N ASP A 101 19.14 -10.56 -2.68
CA ASP A 101 18.60 -11.92 -2.79
C ASP A 101 17.80 -12.12 -4.09
N GLU A 102 17.10 -13.25 -4.23
CA GLU A 102 16.27 -13.54 -5.41
C GLU A 102 15.04 -12.62 -5.57
N PHE A 103 14.73 -11.81 -4.57
CA PHE A 103 13.65 -10.83 -4.55
C PHE A 103 14.17 -9.38 -4.56
N ASP A 104 15.45 -9.17 -4.88
CA ASP A 104 16.12 -7.87 -4.83
C ASP A 104 16.17 -7.24 -3.43
N ARG A 105 16.11 -8.04 -2.36
CA ARG A 105 16.17 -7.56 -0.97
C ARG A 105 17.60 -7.54 -0.47
N THR A 106 17.91 -6.48 0.29
CA THR A 106 19.17 -6.33 1.04
C THR A 106 19.03 -6.82 2.48
N ALA A 107 20.14 -6.99 3.19
CA ALA A 107 20.14 -7.30 4.62
C ALA A 107 19.32 -6.30 5.46
N LEU A 108 19.27 -5.03 5.04
CA LEU A 108 18.49 -3.99 5.72
C LEU A 108 16.98 -4.20 5.57
N HIS A 109 16.49 -4.75 4.46
CA HIS A 109 15.08 -5.14 4.32
C HIS A 109 14.69 -6.18 5.36
N TYR A 110 15.53 -7.21 5.53
CA TYR A 110 15.30 -8.26 6.51
C TYR A 110 15.37 -7.74 7.95
N ALA A 111 16.35 -6.89 8.27
CA ALA A 111 16.46 -6.26 9.58
C ALA A 111 15.23 -5.39 9.92
N ALA A 112 14.65 -4.72 8.93
CA ALA A 112 13.43 -3.92 9.09
C ALA A 112 12.15 -4.76 9.12
N PHE A 113 12.13 -5.93 8.46
CA PHE A 113 10.96 -6.80 8.35
C PHE A 113 10.76 -7.67 9.59
N TYR A 114 11.80 -8.33 10.11
CA TYR A 114 11.60 -9.33 11.15
C TYR A 114 11.25 -8.74 12.51
N ALA A 115 10.06 -9.04 13.02
CA ALA A 115 9.56 -8.50 14.28
C ALA A 115 10.28 -9.04 15.51
N HIS A 116 10.41 -8.18 16.52
CA HIS A 116 10.84 -8.54 17.88
C HIS A 116 12.25 -9.13 17.99
N LEU A 117 13.12 -8.78 17.05
CA LEU A 117 14.54 -9.12 17.09
C LEU A 117 15.23 -8.57 18.36
N PRO A 118 15.84 -9.42 19.20
CA PRO A 118 16.80 -8.94 20.18
C PRO A 118 17.91 -8.18 19.45
N LEU A 119 18.24 -6.96 19.90
CA LEU A 119 19.25 -6.10 19.28
C LEU A 119 18.92 -5.58 17.86
N GLN A 120 17.64 -5.56 17.45
CA GLN A 120 17.22 -5.06 16.13
C GLN A 120 17.75 -3.64 15.82
N ASP A 121 17.67 -2.73 16.79
CA ASP A 121 18.17 -1.36 16.65
C ASP A 121 19.67 -1.33 16.38
N LEU A 122 20.43 -2.19 17.06
CA LEU A 122 21.87 -2.32 16.86
C LEU A 122 22.17 -2.85 15.46
N LEU A 123 21.43 -3.87 15.00
CA LEU A 123 21.57 -4.42 13.65
C LEU A 123 21.30 -3.37 12.57
N ILE A 124 20.17 -2.66 12.66
CA ILE A 124 19.85 -1.60 11.69
C ILE A 124 20.94 -0.53 11.68
N THR A 125 21.40 -0.11 12.85
CA THR A 125 22.44 0.92 12.97
C THR A 125 23.77 0.46 12.39
N THR A 126 24.20 -0.76 12.70
CA THR A 126 25.47 -1.29 12.20
C THR A 126 25.45 -1.52 10.70
N LEU A 127 24.34 -1.98 10.13
CA LEU A 127 24.16 -2.10 8.68
C LEU A 127 24.24 -0.73 7.99
N LEU A 128 23.60 0.30 8.55
CA LEU A 128 23.65 1.66 8.00
C LEU A 128 25.06 2.26 8.12
N GLU A 129 25.73 2.10 9.26
CA GLU A 129 27.13 2.52 9.45
C GLU A 129 28.11 1.76 8.53
N ALA A 130 27.78 0.53 8.13
CA ALA A 130 28.53 -0.26 7.17
C ALA A 130 28.30 0.15 5.70
N GLY A 131 27.38 1.10 5.44
CA GLY A 131 27.07 1.59 4.10
C GLY A 131 25.96 0.82 3.38
N SER A 132 25.06 0.17 4.13
CA SER A 132 23.84 -0.40 3.56
C SER A 132 22.96 0.70 2.94
N GLN A 133 22.41 0.43 1.76
CA GLN A 133 21.56 1.35 1.02
C GLN A 133 20.20 1.47 1.69
N LEU A 134 19.97 2.63 2.31
CA LEU A 134 18.73 2.97 3.02
C LEU A 134 17.49 2.90 2.10
N GLU A 135 17.64 3.34 0.85
CA GLU A 135 16.58 3.40 -0.16
C GLU A 135 16.67 2.25 -1.18
N ALA A 136 17.33 1.15 -0.83
CA ALA A 136 17.31 -0.05 -1.66
C ALA A 136 15.87 -0.50 -1.92
N ARG A 137 15.60 -1.02 -3.12
CA ARG A 137 14.26 -1.39 -3.54
C ARG A 137 14.23 -2.86 -3.93
N ASP A 138 13.29 -3.59 -3.34
CA ASP A 138 13.02 -4.97 -3.73
C ASP A 138 12.30 -5.06 -5.10
N CYS A 139 12.00 -6.27 -5.57
CA CYS A 139 11.37 -6.51 -6.86
C CYS A 139 9.95 -5.91 -6.99
N ASN A 140 9.32 -5.56 -5.87
CA ASN A 140 8.03 -4.86 -5.81
C ASN A 140 8.18 -3.35 -5.51
N GLY A 141 9.42 -2.86 -5.47
CA GLY A 141 9.75 -1.48 -5.20
C GLY A 141 9.62 -1.09 -3.73
N PHE A 142 9.48 -2.05 -2.80
CA PHE A 142 9.48 -1.78 -1.37
C PHE A 142 10.87 -1.38 -0.91
N THR A 143 10.92 -0.42 0.00
CA THR A 143 12.13 -0.03 0.74
C THR A 143 12.14 -0.69 2.12
N PRO A 144 13.28 -0.70 2.84
CA PRO A 144 13.31 -1.12 4.24
C PRO A 144 12.27 -0.40 5.11
N LEU A 145 11.97 0.88 4.82
CA LEU A 145 10.94 1.64 5.52
C LEU A 145 9.54 1.05 5.31
N HIS A 146 9.22 0.58 4.10
CA HIS A 146 7.98 -0.15 3.85
C HIS A 146 7.90 -1.47 4.62
N ALA A 147 9.00 -2.22 4.67
CA ALA A 147 9.06 -3.50 5.38
C ALA A 147 8.76 -3.31 6.88
N ALA A 148 9.35 -2.29 7.51
CA ALA A 148 9.05 -1.94 8.91
C ALA A 148 7.60 -1.47 9.10
N ALA A 149 7.06 -0.69 8.15
CA ALA A 149 5.69 -0.17 8.21
C ALA A 149 4.62 -1.29 8.10
N GLY A 150 4.84 -2.28 7.24
CA GLY A 150 3.91 -3.40 7.06
C GLY A 150 3.85 -4.37 8.24
N GLN A 151 4.92 -4.42 9.05
CA GLN A 151 5.05 -5.32 10.20
C GLN A 151 4.69 -4.67 11.54
N ASP A 152 4.20 -3.44 11.51
CA ASP A 152 3.74 -2.70 12.69
C ASP A 152 4.84 -2.43 13.74
N GLN A 153 6.06 -2.14 13.27
CA GLN A 153 7.24 -1.99 14.13
C GLN A 153 7.71 -0.53 14.21
N ALA A 154 7.26 0.20 15.22
CA ALA A 154 7.63 1.61 15.39
C ALA A 154 9.13 1.84 15.63
N ARG A 155 9.83 0.91 16.30
CA ARG A 155 11.26 1.08 16.63
C ARG A 155 12.18 1.05 15.39
N PRO A 156 12.20 -0.02 14.57
CA PRO A 156 12.90 -0.03 13.28
C PRO A 156 12.53 1.14 12.39
N LEU A 157 11.24 1.48 12.35
CA LEU A 157 10.74 2.59 11.56
C LEU A 157 11.36 3.92 11.99
N ARG A 158 11.38 4.23 13.29
CA ARG A 158 12.05 5.41 13.85
C ARG A 158 13.54 5.43 13.48
N ARG A 159 14.24 4.30 13.59
CA ARG A 159 15.68 4.23 13.26
C ARG A 159 15.98 4.48 11.80
N LEU A 160 15.16 3.96 10.89
CA LEU A 160 15.30 4.21 9.45
C LEU A 160 15.01 5.68 9.13
N LEU A 161 13.99 6.27 9.74
CA LEU A 161 13.67 7.69 9.58
C LEU A 161 14.75 8.61 10.15
N GLU A 162 15.31 8.28 11.32
CA GLU A 162 16.47 8.98 11.91
C GLU A 162 17.71 8.92 11.01
N ALA A 163 17.87 7.85 10.24
CA ALA A 163 18.92 7.72 9.24
C ALA A 163 18.64 8.50 7.94
N GLY A 164 17.48 9.15 7.82
CA GLY A 164 17.11 10.00 6.69
C GLY A 164 16.28 9.29 5.61
N ALA A 165 15.55 8.22 5.96
CA ALA A 165 14.72 7.51 4.98
C ALA A 165 13.61 8.42 4.41
N GLU A 166 13.32 8.31 3.13
CA GLU A 166 12.27 9.07 2.47
C GLU A 166 10.90 8.59 2.95
N VAL A 167 10.19 9.45 3.70
CA VAL A 167 8.95 9.11 4.40
C VAL A 167 7.80 8.70 3.46
N ASP A 168 7.70 9.33 2.28
CA ASP A 168 6.64 9.10 1.30
C ASP A 168 7.15 8.45 0.00
N VAL A 169 8.22 7.66 0.09
CA VAL A 169 8.70 6.88 -1.05
C VAL A 169 7.62 5.91 -1.52
N ALA A 170 7.31 5.87 -2.82
CA ALA A 170 6.20 5.08 -3.33
C ALA A 170 6.70 3.79 -4.00
N ASN A 171 6.19 2.61 -3.62
CA ASN A 171 6.51 1.32 -4.24
C ASN A 171 5.98 1.17 -5.68
N ASN A 172 6.10 -0.01 -6.30
CA ASN A 172 5.70 -0.21 -7.71
C ASN A 172 4.19 -0.02 -7.96
N VAL A 173 3.34 -0.15 -6.94
CA VAL A 173 1.89 0.14 -7.03
C VAL A 173 1.53 1.54 -6.54
N GLY A 174 2.53 2.34 -6.16
CA GLY A 174 2.37 3.70 -5.64
C GLY A 174 2.00 3.78 -4.16
N ASP A 175 2.06 2.68 -3.41
CA ASP A 175 1.85 2.76 -1.96
C ASP A 175 3.05 3.45 -1.31
N THR A 176 2.80 4.43 -0.45
CA THR A 176 3.79 4.93 0.52
C THR A 176 3.90 3.97 1.71
N PRO A 177 4.92 4.10 2.59
CA PRO A 177 4.98 3.35 3.84
C PRO A 177 3.70 3.48 4.67
N LEU A 178 3.10 4.68 4.71
CA LEU A 178 1.84 4.93 5.40
C LEU A 178 0.65 4.18 4.76
N ILE A 179 0.56 4.18 3.43
CA ILE A 179 -0.44 3.39 2.71
C ILE A 179 -0.24 1.89 2.96
N HIS A 180 1.01 1.42 2.95
CA HIS A 180 1.32 0.01 3.15
C HIS A 180 1.01 -0.47 4.58
N ALA A 181 1.30 0.34 5.60
CA ALA A 181 0.91 0.10 6.99
C ALA A 181 -0.61 -0.02 7.14
N ALA A 182 -1.36 0.88 6.49
CA ALA A 182 -2.82 0.89 6.54
C ALA A 182 -3.48 -0.38 5.96
N LYS A 183 -2.81 -1.08 5.02
CA LYS A 183 -3.30 -2.35 4.44
C LYS A 183 -3.14 -3.55 5.36
N HIS A 184 -2.07 -3.60 6.16
CA HIS A 184 -1.63 -4.85 6.81
C HIS A 184 -1.85 -4.85 8.33
N SER A 185 -2.02 -3.68 8.96
CA SER A 185 -2.00 -3.63 10.42
C SER A 185 -3.37 -3.88 11.07
N ARG A 186 -3.31 -4.68 12.15
CA ARG A 186 -4.35 -4.82 13.18
C ARG A 186 -4.05 -4.04 14.47
N ALA A 187 -2.96 -3.25 14.56
CA ALA A 187 -2.51 -2.53 15.77
C ALA A 187 -1.61 -1.26 15.55
N ALA A 188 -1.77 -0.50 14.46
CA ALA A 188 -0.84 0.55 13.97
C ALA A 188 -0.83 1.94 14.64
N ASP A 189 -1.17 2.05 15.91
CA ASP A 189 -1.24 3.38 16.55
C ASP A 189 0.14 4.07 16.57
N GLU A 190 1.19 3.30 16.89
CA GLU A 190 2.53 3.84 17.02
C GLU A 190 3.20 4.07 15.64
N VAL A 191 3.04 3.16 14.68
CA VAL A 191 3.63 3.29 13.34
C VAL A 191 3.03 4.45 12.56
N ILE A 192 1.70 4.61 12.59
CA ILE A 192 1.04 5.77 11.96
C ILE A 192 1.49 7.06 12.64
N GLY A 193 1.56 7.07 13.97
CA GLY A 193 2.07 8.22 14.74
C GLY A 193 3.48 8.61 14.31
N VAL A 194 4.40 7.64 14.23
CA VAL A 194 5.79 7.85 13.78
C VAL A 194 5.84 8.41 12.36
N LEU A 195 5.20 7.77 11.38
CA LEU A 195 5.26 8.23 9.99
C LEU A 195 4.75 9.68 9.86
N ARG A 196 3.73 10.04 10.64
CA ARG A 196 3.19 11.40 10.67
C ARG A 196 4.09 12.41 11.38
N GLU A 197 4.70 12.04 12.51
CA GLU A 197 5.72 12.87 13.18
C GLU A 197 6.84 13.27 12.21
N TRP A 198 7.15 12.38 11.26
CA TRP A 198 8.17 12.59 10.23
C TRP A 198 7.62 13.15 8.90
N GLY A 199 6.35 13.56 8.87
CA GLY A 199 5.77 14.31 7.75
C GLY A 199 5.15 13.48 6.63
N ALA A 200 4.80 12.21 6.87
CA ALA A 200 4.09 11.40 5.88
C ALA A 200 2.77 12.04 5.45
N ASP A 201 2.54 12.19 4.14
CA ASP A 201 1.31 12.75 3.60
C ASP A 201 0.18 11.68 3.60
N PRO A 202 -0.84 11.85 4.45
CA PRO A 202 -1.98 10.93 4.53
C PRO A 202 -2.93 11.01 3.33
N LEU A 203 -2.82 12.07 2.52
CA LEU A 203 -3.63 12.31 1.33
C LEU A 203 -3.04 11.71 0.06
N ARG A 204 -1.76 11.35 0.09
CA ARG A 204 -1.10 10.77 -1.07
C ARG A 204 -1.84 9.51 -1.50
N LYS A 205 -2.08 9.40 -2.80
CA LYS A 205 -2.80 8.28 -3.41
C LYS A 205 -1.82 7.36 -4.11
N ASN A 206 -2.06 6.06 -4.01
CA ASN A 206 -1.38 5.08 -4.85
C ASN A 206 -1.91 5.12 -6.29
N GLN A 207 -1.34 4.29 -7.17
CA GLN A 207 -1.73 4.25 -8.59
C GLN A 207 -3.18 3.81 -8.82
N SER A 208 -3.79 3.18 -7.81
CA SER A 208 -5.21 2.79 -7.83
C SER A 208 -6.13 3.91 -7.29
N GLY A 209 -5.60 5.09 -6.98
CA GLY A 209 -6.36 6.23 -6.47
C GLY A 209 -6.64 6.19 -4.97
N TRP A 210 -6.08 5.23 -4.24
CA TRP A 210 -6.36 5.06 -2.82
C TRP A 210 -5.29 5.72 -1.93
N SER A 211 -5.75 6.51 -0.97
CA SER A 211 -4.96 6.98 0.18
C SER A 211 -4.95 5.97 1.32
N ALA A 212 -4.08 6.17 2.30
CA ALA A 212 -4.01 5.35 3.51
C ALA A 212 -5.36 5.27 4.24
N LEU A 213 -6.04 6.42 4.39
CA LEU A 213 -7.36 6.48 5.03
C LEU A 213 -8.43 5.71 4.23
N SER A 214 -8.44 5.86 2.90
CA SER A 214 -9.43 5.19 2.04
C SER A 214 -9.26 3.67 2.02
N LEU A 215 -8.02 3.17 2.09
CA LEU A 215 -7.72 1.74 2.21
C LEU A 215 -8.08 1.21 3.59
N ALA A 216 -7.71 1.93 4.65
CA ALA A 216 -8.10 1.57 6.00
C ALA A 216 -9.61 1.41 6.11
N ARG A 217 -10.40 2.29 5.48
CA ARG A 217 -11.87 2.20 5.43
C ARG A 217 -12.39 0.96 4.70
N ARG A 218 -11.74 0.58 3.58
CA ARG A 218 -12.17 -0.56 2.76
C ARG A 218 -11.89 -1.90 3.43
N GLU A 219 -10.72 -2.01 4.04
CA GLU A 219 -10.26 -3.22 4.71
C GLU A 219 -10.80 -3.33 6.15
N ASP A 220 -11.53 -2.33 6.65
CA ASP A 220 -12.04 -2.31 8.02
C ASP A 220 -13.21 -3.27 8.22
N VAL A 221 -12.90 -4.54 8.46
CA VAL A 221 -13.89 -5.54 8.90
C VAL A 221 -14.25 -5.32 10.39
N SER A 222 -13.52 -4.47 11.13
CA SER A 222 -13.62 -4.33 12.59
C SER A 222 -13.88 -2.90 13.12
N GLY A 223 -13.93 -1.89 12.24
CA GLY A 223 -14.17 -0.47 12.55
C GLY A 223 -13.03 0.27 13.25
N GLY A 224 -11.86 -0.36 13.43
CA GLY A 224 -10.81 0.16 14.31
C GLY A 224 -9.78 1.05 13.63
N ASN A 225 -9.36 0.71 12.41
CA ASN A 225 -8.23 1.36 11.76
C ASN A 225 -8.65 2.69 11.12
N PHE A 226 -9.84 2.72 10.50
CA PHE A 226 -10.38 3.93 9.89
C PHE A 226 -10.56 5.04 10.92
N ASP A 227 -11.20 4.75 12.05
CA ASP A 227 -11.47 5.77 13.09
C ASP A 227 -10.19 6.33 13.73
N ARG A 228 -9.11 5.55 13.75
CA ARG A 228 -7.82 5.98 14.31
C ARG A 228 -7.02 6.84 13.35
N LEU A 229 -6.87 6.42 12.09
CA LEU A 229 -6.32 7.27 11.03
C LEU A 229 -7.12 8.58 10.96
N ARG A 230 -8.45 8.48 11.04
CA ARG A 230 -9.36 9.62 11.08
C ARG A 230 -9.09 10.56 12.26
N ALA A 231 -9.03 10.03 13.48
CA ALA A 231 -8.78 10.83 14.69
C ALA A 231 -7.38 11.49 14.65
N SER A 232 -6.38 10.76 14.16
CA SER A 232 -5.04 11.33 13.96
C SER A 232 -5.07 12.50 12.96
N LEU A 233 -5.91 12.41 11.92
CA LEU A 233 -6.05 13.44 10.88
C LEU A 233 -6.87 14.67 11.32
N SER A 234 -7.84 14.52 12.21
CA SER A 234 -8.64 15.65 12.70
C SER A 234 -7.82 16.70 13.46
N ASP A 235 -6.67 16.31 14.02
CA ASP A 235 -5.79 17.24 14.76
C ASP A 235 -4.96 18.15 13.83
N LEU A 236 -4.94 17.89 12.51
CA LEU A 236 -4.01 18.51 11.55
C LEU A 236 -4.70 19.34 10.47
N PHE A 237 -6.01 19.21 10.31
CA PHE A 237 -6.79 20.02 9.39
C PHE A 237 -7.86 20.76 10.19
N ASP A 238 -7.78 22.10 10.23
CA ASP A 238 -8.84 22.97 10.76
C ASP A 238 -10.19 22.72 10.04
N ASP A 239 -10.13 22.15 8.83
CA ASP A 239 -11.26 21.73 8.02
C ASP A 239 -11.13 20.24 7.62
N TYR A 240 -11.35 19.36 8.60
CA TYR A 240 -11.47 17.92 8.40
C TYR A 240 -12.59 17.57 7.40
N ASP A 241 -13.60 18.44 7.25
CA ASP A 241 -14.67 18.25 6.28
C ASP A 241 -14.15 18.41 4.84
N ALA A 242 -13.26 19.37 4.55
CA ALA A 242 -12.58 19.47 3.26
C ALA A 242 -11.70 18.25 2.90
N LEU A 243 -11.17 17.56 3.92
CA LEU A 243 -10.42 16.30 3.77
C LEU A 243 -11.35 15.13 3.38
N VAL A 244 -12.50 15.04 4.04
CA VAL A 244 -13.55 14.04 3.78
C VAL A 244 -14.23 14.28 2.44
N GLU A 245 -14.42 15.54 2.04
CA GLU A 245 -14.94 15.95 0.73
C GLU A 245 -14.13 15.40 -0.44
N ARG A 246 -12.82 15.18 -0.27
CA ARG A 246 -11.92 14.64 -1.30
C ARG A 246 -11.75 13.12 -1.27
N LEU A 247 -12.30 12.43 -0.26
CA LEU A 247 -11.93 11.02 0.02
C LEU A 247 -13.08 10.01 -0.07
N ASP A 248 -14.34 10.39 0.14
CA ASP A 248 -15.62 9.75 -0.26
C ASP A 248 -16.70 10.28 0.71
N THR A 249 -17.66 11.05 0.21
CA THR A 249 -18.60 11.74 1.10
C THR A 249 -19.77 10.85 1.53
N PRO A 250 -20.43 11.15 2.66
CA PRO A 250 -21.76 10.60 2.98
C PRO A 250 -22.76 10.79 1.83
N LEU A 251 -22.62 11.88 1.06
CA LEU A 251 -23.47 12.20 -0.08
C LEU A 251 -23.21 11.28 -1.28
N HIS A 252 -21.95 10.92 -1.57
CA HIS A 252 -21.61 9.89 -2.57
C HIS A 252 -22.24 8.54 -2.22
N ARG A 253 -22.16 8.11 -0.96
CA ARG A 253 -22.78 6.85 -0.50
C ARG A 253 -24.29 6.89 -0.54
N ALA A 254 -24.91 7.98 -0.11
CA ALA A 254 -26.37 8.14 -0.19
C ALA A 254 -26.85 8.14 -1.64
N ALA A 255 -26.10 8.78 -2.55
CA ALA A 255 -26.37 8.79 -3.97
C ALA A 255 -26.23 7.40 -4.62
N ALA A 256 -25.14 6.68 -4.34
CA ALA A 256 -24.90 5.31 -4.83
C ALA A 256 -25.86 4.26 -4.23
N ALA A 257 -26.42 4.52 -3.04
CA ALA A 257 -27.43 3.66 -2.43
C ALA A 257 -28.86 4.01 -2.85
N GLY A 258 -29.05 5.15 -3.53
CA GLY A 258 -30.37 5.68 -3.88
C GLY A 258 -31.20 6.14 -2.68
N ASP A 259 -30.57 6.42 -1.54
CA ASP A 259 -31.22 6.88 -0.30
C ASP A 259 -31.55 8.37 -0.41
N GLU A 260 -32.61 8.68 -1.15
CA GLU A 260 -33.04 10.05 -1.42
C GLU A 260 -33.29 10.90 -0.16
N PRO A 261 -33.96 10.39 0.91
CA PRO A 261 -34.11 11.15 2.14
C PRO A 261 -32.76 11.53 2.76
N ARG A 262 -31.79 10.61 2.76
CA ARG A 262 -30.44 10.87 3.24
C ARG A 262 -29.70 11.87 2.37
N VAL A 263 -29.87 11.81 1.04
CA VAL A 263 -29.33 12.81 0.10
C VAL A 263 -29.88 14.20 0.45
N GLN A 264 -31.19 14.33 0.65
CA GLN A 264 -31.81 15.61 1.01
C GLN A 264 -31.28 16.14 2.35
N ASP A 265 -31.22 15.31 3.38
CA ASP A 265 -30.69 15.69 4.70
C ASP A 265 -29.25 16.20 4.62
N LEU A 266 -28.41 15.50 3.84
CA LEU A 266 -27.01 15.85 3.66
C LEU A 266 -26.82 17.14 2.86
N LEU A 267 -27.65 17.38 1.84
CA LEU A 267 -27.67 18.65 1.11
C LEU A 267 -28.13 19.80 2.01
N ALA A 268 -29.16 19.58 2.83
CA ALA A 268 -29.64 20.57 3.80
C ALA A 268 -28.59 20.91 4.87
N ALA A 269 -27.74 19.94 5.22
CA ALA A 269 -26.60 20.13 6.11
C ALA A 269 -25.38 20.81 5.44
N GLY A 270 -25.48 21.22 4.18
CA GLY A 270 -24.41 21.91 3.45
C GLY A 270 -23.48 21.00 2.64
N GLY A 271 -23.84 19.72 2.45
CA GLY A 271 -23.05 18.79 1.67
C GLY A 271 -22.88 19.24 0.21
N ASN A 272 -21.64 19.22 -0.28
CA ASN A 272 -21.31 19.67 -1.63
C ASN A 272 -21.68 18.63 -2.72
N PRO A 273 -22.68 18.90 -3.59
CA PRO A 273 -23.09 17.98 -4.66
C PRO A 273 -22.10 17.91 -5.83
N ALA A 274 -21.15 18.85 -5.91
CA ALA A 274 -20.09 18.87 -6.92
C ALA A 274 -18.77 18.26 -6.40
N ALA A 275 -18.74 17.79 -5.13
CA ALA A 275 -17.56 17.15 -4.58
C ALA A 275 -17.19 15.94 -5.44
N ALA A 276 -15.91 15.82 -5.77
CA ALA A 276 -15.39 14.69 -6.52
C ALA A 276 -14.78 13.68 -5.55
N ASP A 277 -15.17 12.42 -5.68
CA ASP A 277 -14.54 11.32 -4.97
C ASP A 277 -13.13 11.03 -5.50
N ILE A 278 -12.54 9.96 -5.00
CA ILE A 278 -11.16 9.61 -5.32
C ILE A 278 -10.88 9.33 -6.80
N ALA A 279 -11.90 9.02 -7.59
CA ALA A 279 -11.83 8.73 -9.04
C ALA A 279 -12.36 9.91 -9.87
N GLY A 280 -12.58 11.08 -9.26
CA GLY A 280 -13.15 12.25 -9.92
C GLY A 280 -14.67 12.20 -10.06
N ARG A 281 -15.35 11.17 -9.53
CA ARG A 281 -16.80 10.99 -9.72
C ARG A 281 -17.55 11.85 -8.72
N THR A 282 -18.64 12.46 -9.15
CA THR A 282 -19.53 13.24 -8.26
C THR A 282 -20.67 12.37 -7.70
N PRO A 283 -21.42 12.82 -6.69
CA PRO A 283 -22.65 12.14 -6.27
C PRO A 283 -23.66 12.01 -7.43
N VAL A 284 -23.72 13.01 -8.33
CA VAL A 284 -24.54 12.96 -9.55
C VAL A 284 -24.11 11.81 -10.45
N TYR A 285 -22.79 11.63 -10.63
CA TYR A 285 -22.23 10.52 -11.39
C TYR A 285 -22.67 9.18 -10.82
N LEU A 286 -22.57 8.99 -9.50
CA LEU A 286 -22.92 7.71 -8.86
C LEU A 286 -24.43 7.42 -8.94
N ALA A 287 -25.28 8.40 -8.64
CA ALA A 287 -26.73 8.23 -8.77
C ALA A 287 -27.14 7.93 -10.22
N ALA A 288 -26.44 8.50 -11.21
CA ALA A 288 -26.67 8.21 -12.62
C ALA A 288 -26.19 6.81 -13.05
N ALA A 289 -25.04 6.37 -12.56
CA ALA A 289 -24.44 5.07 -12.87
C ALA A 289 -25.31 3.90 -12.37
N ASP A 290 -25.87 4.05 -11.17
CA ASP A 290 -26.71 3.03 -10.52
C ASP A 290 -28.22 3.24 -10.74
N TRP A 291 -28.59 4.23 -11.57
CA TRP A 291 -29.96 4.59 -11.99
C TRP A 291 -30.92 4.95 -10.84
N HIS A 292 -30.41 5.62 -9.83
CA HIS A 292 -31.19 6.11 -8.70
C HIS A 292 -31.87 7.45 -9.02
N ARG A 293 -32.97 7.39 -9.77
CA ARG A 293 -33.70 8.57 -10.26
C ARG A 293 -33.98 9.63 -9.20
N GLU A 294 -34.53 9.25 -8.05
CA GLU A 294 -34.95 10.25 -7.05
C GLU A 294 -33.76 10.92 -6.37
N ALA A 295 -32.70 10.16 -6.07
CA ALA A 295 -31.43 10.69 -5.57
C ALA A 295 -30.77 11.61 -6.62
N LEU A 296 -30.78 11.21 -7.89
CA LEU A 296 -30.28 12.00 -9.00
C LEU A 296 -31.04 13.33 -9.15
N LEU A 297 -32.38 13.28 -9.07
CA LEU A 297 -33.22 14.48 -9.13
C LEU A 297 -32.96 15.43 -7.97
N ALA A 298 -32.83 14.91 -6.74
CA ALA A 298 -32.50 15.72 -5.58
C ALA A 298 -31.16 16.45 -5.76
N LEU A 299 -30.15 15.77 -6.32
CA LEU A 299 -28.84 16.36 -6.60
C LEU A 299 -28.90 17.40 -7.73
N LEU A 300 -29.56 17.12 -8.85
CA LEU A 300 -29.64 18.05 -10.00
C LEU A 300 -30.37 19.35 -9.65
N ARG A 301 -31.37 19.30 -8.77
CA ARG A 301 -32.10 20.49 -8.28
C ARG A 301 -31.22 21.50 -7.55
N THR A 302 -30.02 21.10 -7.10
CA THR A 302 -29.04 22.02 -6.48
C THR A 302 -28.37 22.95 -7.49
N GLY A 303 -28.50 22.69 -8.80
CA GLY A 303 -27.81 23.45 -9.85
C GLY A 303 -26.36 23.02 -10.10
N VAL A 304 -25.97 21.85 -9.59
CA VAL A 304 -24.67 21.24 -9.88
C VAL A 304 -24.46 21.06 -11.39
N PRO A 305 -23.28 21.40 -11.94
CA PRO A 305 -22.97 21.14 -13.35
C PRO A 305 -23.13 19.65 -13.70
N VAL A 306 -23.89 19.36 -14.76
CA VAL A 306 -24.29 17.98 -15.10
C VAL A 306 -23.22 17.22 -15.89
N ASP A 307 -22.29 17.92 -16.55
CA ASP A 307 -21.22 17.34 -17.36
C ASP A 307 -19.84 17.34 -16.64
N ILE A 308 -19.83 17.17 -15.32
CA ILE A 308 -18.56 17.01 -14.58
C ILE A 308 -17.92 15.68 -14.96
N GLU A 309 -16.67 15.72 -15.40
CA GLU A 309 -15.89 14.56 -15.80
C GLU A 309 -15.20 13.88 -14.61
N ASP A 310 -15.22 12.55 -14.60
CA ASP A 310 -14.34 11.75 -13.76
C ASP A 310 -12.87 11.75 -14.28
N ASP A 311 -11.96 11.08 -13.56
CA ASP A 311 -10.54 11.01 -13.96
C ASP A 311 -10.32 10.32 -15.32
N ARG A 312 -11.32 9.60 -15.84
CA ARG A 312 -11.33 8.94 -17.16
C ARG A 312 -12.01 9.80 -18.24
N GLY A 313 -12.47 11.00 -17.90
CA GLY A 313 -13.23 11.89 -18.79
C GLY A 313 -14.66 11.40 -19.03
N GLN A 314 -15.25 10.65 -18.11
CA GLN A 314 -16.62 10.15 -18.23
C GLN A 314 -17.60 11.11 -17.53
N THR A 315 -18.69 11.45 -18.21
CA THR A 315 -19.78 12.25 -17.63
C THR A 315 -20.85 11.36 -17.00
N PRO A 316 -21.69 11.90 -16.09
CA PRO A 316 -22.84 11.19 -15.53
C PRO A 316 -23.78 10.60 -16.61
N LEU A 317 -23.95 11.30 -17.73
CA LEU A 317 -24.74 10.80 -18.86
C LEU A 317 -24.11 9.56 -19.51
N LEU A 318 -22.80 9.55 -19.68
CA LEU A 318 -22.07 8.41 -20.21
C LEU A 318 -22.18 7.20 -19.27
N ALA A 319 -22.08 7.43 -17.96
CA ALA A 319 -22.23 6.41 -16.93
C ALA A 319 -23.64 5.77 -16.95
N ALA A 320 -24.70 6.59 -17.08
CA ALA A 320 -26.07 6.11 -17.15
C ALA A 320 -26.32 5.18 -18.36
N VAL A 321 -25.67 5.44 -19.50
CA VAL A 321 -25.81 4.66 -20.74
C VAL A 321 -25.05 3.33 -20.68
N LEU A 322 -23.90 3.30 -19.99
CA LEU A 322 -22.96 2.17 -20.02
C LEU A 322 -23.42 0.90 -19.32
N GLY A 323 -24.29 0.96 -18.30
CA GLY A 323 -24.58 -0.25 -17.53
C GLY A 323 -25.35 -1.31 -18.33
N SER A 324 -25.56 -2.49 -17.75
CA SER A 324 -26.00 -3.68 -18.51
C SER A 324 -27.49 -4.05 -18.43
N SER A 325 -28.31 -3.41 -17.57
CA SER A 325 -29.75 -3.68 -17.47
C SER A 325 -30.64 -2.71 -18.29
N GLY A 326 -31.45 -3.20 -19.22
CA GLY A 326 -32.45 -2.41 -19.94
C GLY A 326 -33.65 -1.95 -19.09
N SER A 327 -33.42 -1.50 -17.86
CA SER A 327 -34.48 -1.16 -16.91
C SER A 327 -35.07 0.23 -17.19
N PRO A 328 -36.36 0.46 -16.91
CA PRO A 328 -37.01 1.74 -17.15
C PRO A 328 -36.38 2.91 -16.39
N GLU A 329 -35.82 2.64 -15.20
CA GLU A 329 -35.16 3.64 -14.34
C GLU A 329 -33.94 4.27 -15.03
N ARG A 330 -33.24 3.49 -15.87
CA ARG A 330 -32.14 4.00 -16.69
C ARG A 330 -32.61 5.09 -17.65
N LEU A 331 -33.69 4.82 -18.40
CA LEU A 331 -34.20 5.77 -19.40
C LEU A 331 -34.70 7.04 -18.74
N GLU A 332 -35.25 6.95 -17.54
CA GLU A 332 -35.63 8.11 -16.76
C GLU A 332 -34.42 8.93 -16.29
N CYS A 333 -33.33 8.30 -15.85
CA CYS A 333 -32.09 9.00 -15.50
C CYS A 333 -31.45 9.68 -16.72
N VAL A 334 -31.41 8.99 -17.87
CA VAL A 334 -30.92 9.55 -19.14
C VAL A 334 -31.74 10.77 -19.56
N ARG A 335 -33.08 10.67 -19.49
CA ARG A 335 -33.99 11.79 -19.76
C ARG A 335 -33.70 12.96 -18.84
N LEU A 336 -33.58 12.70 -17.55
CA LEU A 336 -33.38 13.73 -16.54
C LEU A 336 -32.06 14.47 -16.74
N LEU A 337 -30.96 13.76 -17.01
CA LEU A 337 -29.66 14.37 -17.28
C LEU A 337 -29.71 15.27 -18.52
N VAL A 338 -30.39 14.82 -19.57
CA VAL A 338 -30.55 15.59 -20.83
C VAL A 338 -31.46 16.81 -20.63
N GLU A 339 -32.53 16.70 -19.83
CA GLU A 339 -33.39 17.84 -19.45
C GLU A 339 -32.61 18.92 -18.70
N TYR A 340 -31.64 18.53 -17.87
CA TYR A 340 -30.75 19.44 -17.16
C TYR A 340 -29.51 19.86 -17.99
N GLY A 341 -29.47 19.53 -19.29
CA GLY A 341 -28.50 20.07 -20.24
C GLY A 341 -27.26 19.21 -20.49
N ALA A 342 -27.26 17.92 -20.11
CA ALA A 342 -26.13 17.03 -20.35
C ALA A 342 -25.85 16.84 -21.84
N ASN A 343 -24.57 16.91 -22.23
CA ASN A 343 -24.16 16.79 -23.62
C ASN A 343 -23.97 15.30 -24.05
N PRO A 344 -24.85 14.74 -24.91
CA PRO A 344 -24.73 13.36 -25.37
C PRO A 344 -23.53 13.11 -26.31
N ASP A 345 -22.97 14.18 -26.88
CA ASP A 345 -21.85 14.13 -27.82
C ASP A 345 -20.49 14.32 -27.12
N HIS A 346 -20.45 14.54 -25.80
CA HIS A 346 -19.21 14.60 -25.04
C HIS A 346 -18.45 13.28 -25.14
N THR A 347 -17.16 13.32 -25.48
CA THR A 347 -16.32 12.14 -25.70
C THR A 347 -15.34 11.90 -24.55
N SER A 348 -15.44 10.73 -23.92
CA SER A 348 -14.44 10.26 -22.96
C SER A 348 -13.12 9.88 -23.65
N ARG A 349 -12.03 9.87 -22.86
CA ARG A 349 -10.67 9.54 -23.33
C ARG A 349 -10.51 8.11 -23.87
N SER A 350 -11.39 7.18 -23.51
CA SER A 350 -11.19 5.75 -23.81
C SER A 350 -12.36 5.04 -24.50
N ILE A 351 -13.60 5.50 -24.29
CA ILE A 351 -14.80 4.74 -24.67
C ILE A 351 -15.77 5.48 -25.61
N GLY A 352 -15.48 6.73 -26.00
CA GLY A 352 -16.31 7.53 -26.90
C GLY A 352 -17.42 8.32 -26.20
N SER A 353 -18.48 8.66 -26.94
CA SER A 353 -19.60 9.48 -26.45
C SER A 353 -20.83 8.67 -26.07
N ALA A 354 -21.71 9.25 -25.25
CA ALA A 354 -22.95 8.61 -24.82
C ALA A 354 -23.86 8.27 -26.02
N ARG A 355 -23.91 9.17 -27.02
CA ARG A 355 -24.60 8.92 -28.29
C ARG A 355 -23.98 7.74 -29.05
N GLY A 356 -22.66 7.70 -29.19
CA GLY A 356 -21.98 6.61 -29.91
C GLY A 356 -22.17 5.24 -29.26
N ILE A 357 -22.19 5.18 -27.93
CA ILE A 357 -22.47 3.94 -27.20
C ILE A 357 -23.93 3.52 -27.36
N ALA A 358 -24.87 4.46 -27.27
CA ALA A 358 -26.29 4.18 -27.49
C ALA A 358 -26.58 3.68 -28.92
N GLU A 359 -25.90 4.21 -29.94
CA GLU A 359 -25.95 3.73 -31.33
C GLU A 359 -25.40 2.30 -31.44
N THR A 360 -24.23 2.05 -30.85
CA THR A 360 -23.56 0.73 -30.90
C THR A 360 -24.41 -0.35 -30.21
N ASN A 361 -25.09 0.00 -29.13
CA ASN A 361 -25.92 -0.92 -28.34
C ASN A 361 -27.41 -0.94 -28.77
N ASN A 362 -27.78 -0.28 -29.88
CA ASN A 362 -29.17 -0.19 -30.36
C ASN A 362 -30.18 0.34 -29.32
N MET A 363 -29.77 1.30 -28.48
CA MET A 363 -30.61 1.91 -27.45
C MET A 363 -31.55 2.97 -28.03
N THR A 364 -32.54 2.52 -28.81
CA THR A 364 -33.44 3.38 -29.60
C THR A 364 -34.12 4.46 -28.75
N ASP A 365 -34.60 4.13 -27.55
CA ASP A 365 -35.28 5.09 -26.66
C ASP A 365 -34.33 6.18 -26.14
N ALA A 366 -33.07 5.85 -25.84
CA ALA A 366 -32.07 6.83 -25.45
C ALA A 366 -31.71 7.76 -26.61
N LEU A 367 -31.61 7.22 -27.84
CA LEU A 367 -31.37 8.03 -29.05
C LEU A 367 -32.53 9.00 -29.34
N VAL A 368 -33.78 8.58 -29.11
CA VAL A 368 -34.94 9.47 -29.21
C VAL A 368 -34.87 10.60 -28.20
N ILE A 369 -34.48 10.30 -26.94
CA ILE A 369 -34.26 11.32 -25.91
C ILE A 369 -33.18 12.31 -26.36
N PHE A 370 -32.03 11.84 -26.85
CA PHE A 370 -30.95 12.70 -27.34
C PHE A 370 -31.38 13.60 -28.51
N ALA A 371 -32.22 13.09 -29.41
CA ALA A 371 -32.74 13.85 -30.54
C ALA A 371 -33.74 14.94 -30.12
N SER A 372 -34.59 14.65 -29.12
CA SER A 372 -35.59 15.63 -28.62
C SER A 372 -34.97 16.87 -27.98
N ALA A 373 -33.80 16.74 -27.35
CA ALA A 373 -33.11 17.87 -26.72
C ALA A 373 -32.44 18.81 -27.73
N ALA A 374 -31.96 18.29 -28.86
CA ALA A 374 -31.38 19.10 -29.94
C ALA A 374 -32.42 19.99 -30.66
N GLY A 375 -33.71 19.63 -30.60
CA GLY A 375 -34.81 20.42 -31.16
C GLY A 375 -35.19 21.65 -30.33
N SER A 376 -35.06 21.57 -29.00
CA SER A 376 -35.41 22.66 -28.06
C SER A 376 -34.50 23.89 -28.18
N VAL A 377 -33.22 23.69 -28.51
CA VAL A 377 -32.23 24.78 -28.62
C VAL A 377 -32.41 25.62 -29.91
N ARG A 378 -33.17 25.13 -30.91
CA ARG A 378 -33.34 25.81 -32.21
C ARG A 378 -34.52 26.78 -32.29
N ASP A 379 -35.47 26.76 -31.35
CA ASP A 379 -36.66 27.62 -31.38
C ASP A 379 -36.55 28.90 -30.51
N GLY A 380 -35.40 29.16 -29.87
CA GLY A 380 -35.19 30.32 -28.99
C GLY A 380 -34.46 31.52 -29.62
N GLY A 381 -34.20 31.52 -30.93
CA GLY A 381 -33.29 32.47 -31.57
C GLY A 381 -33.74 32.94 -32.95
N ALA A 382 -34.97 33.45 -33.06
CA ALA A 382 -35.38 34.35 -34.13
C ALA A 382 -36.66 35.10 -33.71
N ASP A 383 -36.48 36.27 -33.09
CA ASP A 383 -37.15 37.52 -33.48
C ASP A 383 -36.60 38.70 -32.66
#